data_AF-A0A2G6FLZ8-F1
#
_entry.id   AF-A0A2G6FLZ8-F1
#
_cell.length_a   1.000
_cell.length_b   1.000
_cell.length_c   1.000
_cell.angle_alpha   90.00
_cell.angle_beta   90.00
_cell.angle_gamma   90.00
#
_symmetry.space_group_name_H-M   'P 1'
#
loop_
_entity.id
_entity.type
_entity.pdbx_description
1 polymer ?
#
loop_
_entity_poly.entity_id
_entity_poly.type
_entity_poly.pdbx_seq_one_letter_code
_entity_poly.pdbx_strand_id
1 'polypeptide(L)'
;MKDIQSQLDSRRINIAKVGVKEVSYPIRLKDKAQKTQHTIANASLYVNLPHKFKGTHMSRFVEILNEFHGAITIRHFSDMLCKMKERLDAEASHLELEFPYFFRHGRHGHKTLTRYRCRMHGSLTDENELSLQINVPIHLPVCGAKKQNTLSAPGAWGEAQVTVRLVHFYWIEDLVELVSTTLDQEVEGSQDDSVSLRVRSLAQAIAQSLEKVAEISWFSVTVKNYCSEFSSFAVIESTDSGTA
;
A
#
# COMPACT_ATOMS: atom_id res chain seq x y z
N MET A 1 -0.50 38.63 -14.44
CA MET A 1 -1.87 38.08 -14.44
C MET A 1 -2.26 37.88 -12.97
N LYS A 2 -3.42 38.36 -12.49
CA LYS A 2 -3.80 38.21 -11.07
C LYS A 2 -4.16 36.75 -10.79
N ASP A 3 -3.59 36.21 -9.73
CA ASP A 3 -3.88 34.87 -9.25
C ASP A 3 -5.27 34.84 -8.59
N ILE A 4 -6.22 34.17 -9.24
CA ILE A 4 -7.63 34.09 -8.77
C ILE A 4 -7.77 33.00 -7.71
N GLN A 5 -6.90 31.98 -7.73
CA GLN A 5 -6.98 30.81 -6.86
C GLN A 5 -6.48 31.13 -5.45
N SER A 6 -5.49 32.02 -5.35
CA SER A 6 -4.98 32.53 -4.08
C SER A 6 -5.86 33.61 -3.42
N GLN A 7 -7.05 33.92 -3.98
CA GLN A 7 -7.94 34.93 -3.38
C GLN A 7 -8.74 34.35 -2.21
N LEU A 8 -9.16 35.25 -1.31
CA LEU A 8 -10.02 34.92 -0.17
C LEU A 8 -11.38 34.36 -0.64
N ASP A 9 -11.74 33.18 -0.14
CA ASP A 9 -13.06 32.61 -0.33
C ASP A 9 -14.02 33.11 0.77
N SER A 10 -15.10 33.79 0.36
CA SER A 10 -16.11 34.31 1.27
C SER A 10 -17.13 33.26 1.71
N ARG A 11 -17.14 32.07 1.08
CA ARG A 11 -18.13 31.00 1.34
C ARG A 11 -17.87 30.22 2.63
N ARG A 12 -16.66 30.31 3.19
CA ARG A 12 -16.24 29.64 4.44
C ARG A 12 -16.44 28.11 4.46
N ILE A 13 -16.38 27.46 3.30
CA ILE A 13 -16.45 26.00 3.20
C ILE A 13 -15.03 25.46 3.12
N ASN A 14 -14.64 24.63 4.10
CA ASN A 14 -13.36 23.93 4.06
C ASN A 14 -13.44 22.76 3.08
N ILE A 15 -12.45 22.63 2.19
CA ILE A 15 -12.32 21.43 1.35
C ILE A 15 -11.37 20.48 2.05
N ALA A 16 -11.88 19.30 2.42
CA ALA A 16 -11.11 18.31 3.16
C ALA A 16 -9.88 17.81 2.38
N LYS A 17 -10.02 17.57 1.07
CA LYS A 17 -8.93 17.11 0.20
C LYS A 17 -9.08 17.68 -1.20
N VAL A 18 -8.00 18.25 -1.72
CA VAL A 18 -7.91 18.72 -3.11
C VAL A 18 -6.51 18.45 -3.66
N GLY A 19 -6.42 18.05 -4.93
CA GLY A 19 -5.16 17.81 -5.59
C GLY A 19 -5.30 17.02 -6.89
N VAL A 20 -4.26 16.27 -7.24
CA VAL A 20 -4.17 15.47 -8.45
C VAL A 20 -4.14 13.98 -8.10
N LYS A 21 -4.77 13.14 -8.92
CA LYS A 21 -4.86 11.70 -8.70
C LYS A 21 -4.40 10.95 -9.95
N GLU A 22 -3.86 9.74 -9.76
CA GLU A 22 -3.53 8.81 -10.85
C GLU A 22 -2.52 9.38 -11.88
N VAL A 23 -1.55 10.15 -11.40
CA VAL A 23 -0.45 10.65 -12.23
C VAL A 23 0.60 9.55 -12.40
N SER A 24 0.71 8.98 -13.59
CA SER A 24 1.74 7.98 -13.88
C SER A 24 3.13 8.63 -13.92
N TYR A 25 4.07 8.08 -13.14
CA TYR A 25 5.39 8.67 -12.94
C TYR A 25 6.48 7.60 -12.74
N PRO A 26 7.66 7.72 -13.36
CA PRO A 26 8.74 6.77 -13.19
C PRO A 26 9.41 6.92 -11.81
N ILE A 27 9.62 5.79 -11.13
CA ILE A 27 10.26 5.74 -9.81
C ILE A 27 11.43 4.74 -9.79
N ARG A 28 12.32 4.90 -8.81
CA ARG A 28 13.43 3.96 -8.53
C ARG A 28 13.26 3.39 -7.13
N LEU A 29 13.14 2.08 -7.05
CA LEU A 29 13.02 1.34 -5.80
C LEU A 29 14.35 0.67 -5.45
N LYS A 30 14.62 0.52 -4.16
CA LYS A 30 15.74 -0.30 -3.68
C LYS A 30 15.33 -1.76 -3.72
N ASP A 31 16.19 -2.59 -4.26
CA ASP A 31 16.01 -4.04 -4.34
C ASP A 31 17.16 -4.71 -3.56
N LYS A 32 16.82 -5.61 -2.62
CA LYS A 32 17.78 -6.30 -1.76
C LYS A 32 18.78 -7.14 -2.56
N ALA A 33 18.37 -7.68 -3.71
CA ALA A 33 19.17 -8.55 -4.57
C ALA A 33 19.77 -7.85 -5.80
N GLN A 34 19.03 -6.93 -6.44
CA GLN A 34 19.42 -6.27 -7.71
C GLN A 34 19.96 -4.84 -7.53
N LYS A 35 20.17 -4.37 -6.30
CA LYS A 35 20.53 -2.99 -5.91
C LYS A 35 19.41 -1.96 -6.16
N THR A 36 18.85 -1.90 -7.36
CA THR A 36 17.78 -0.94 -7.73
C THR A 36 16.87 -1.48 -8.83
N GLN A 37 15.55 -1.25 -8.69
CA GLN A 37 14.56 -1.56 -9.70
C GLN A 37 13.89 -0.27 -10.22
N HIS A 38 13.79 -0.12 -11.55
CA HIS A 38 13.04 0.96 -12.18
C HIS A 38 11.61 0.48 -12.47
N THR A 39 10.61 1.26 -12.05
CA THR A 39 9.19 0.94 -12.28
C THR A 39 8.37 2.20 -12.51
N ILE A 40 7.12 2.05 -12.91
CA ILE A 40 6.16 3.14 -13.07
C ILE A 40 5.19 3.09 -11.89
N ALA A 41 5.03 4.21 -11.20
CA ALA A 41 4.06 4.36 -10.13
C ALA A 41 2.90 5.25 -10.56
N ASN A 42 1.72 5.03 -10.00
CA ASN A 42 0.62 5.98 -10.03
C ASN A 42 0.66 6.81 -8.75
N ALA A 43 0.94 8.10 -8.90
CA ALA A 43 1.01 9.05 -7.82
C ALA A 43 -0.32 9.79 -7.65
N SER A 44 -0.80 9.88 -6.42
CA SER A 44 -1.90 10.76 -6.04
C SER A 44 -1.45 11.68 -4.93
N LEU A 45 -1.60 12.98 -5.14
CA LEU A 45 -1.09 14.03 -4.27
C LEU A 45 -2.26 14.95 -3.91
N TYR A 46 -2.51 15.16 -2.64
CA TYR A 46 -3.60 16.01 -2.19
C TYR A 46 -3.28 16.69 -0.86
N VAL A 47 -3.86 17.87 -0.66
CA VAL A 47 -3.72 18.67 0.56
C VAL A 47 -5.10 19.07 1.07
N ASN A 48 -5.20 19.45 2.34
CA ASN A 48 -6.39 20.17 2.80
C ASN A 48 -6.35 21.61 2.28
N LEU A 49 -7.50 22.18 1.94
CA LEU A 49 -7.60 23.58 1.54
C LEU A 49 -8.30 24.38 2.63
N PRO A 50 -7.58 25.24 3.37
CA PRO A 50 -8.20 26.17 4.29
C PRO A 50 -9.18 27.08 3.56
N HIS A 51 -10.31 27.41 4.20
CA HIS A 51 -11.34 28.34 3.69
C HIS A 51 -10.83 29.72 3.23
N LYS A 52 -9.59 30.07 3.53
CA LYS A 52 -8.98 31.34 3.13
C LYS A 52 -8.59 31.38 1.66
N PHE A 53 -8.61 30.24 0.95
CA PHE A 53 -8.23 30.17 -0.46
C PHE A 53 -9.41 29.73 -1.34
N LYS A 54 -9.61 30.41 -2.47
CA LYS A 54 -10.62 30.04 -3.48
C LYS A 54 -10.27 28.76 -4.24
N GLY A 55 -9.00 28.36 -4.29
CA GLY A 55 -8.54 27.13 -4.93
C GLY A 55 -7.04 26.87 -4.73
N THR A 56 -6.58 25.67 -5.09
CA THR A 56 -5.15 25.34 -5.20
C THR A 56 -4.72 25.32 -6.67
N HIS A 57 -3.45 25.63 -6.91
CA HIS A 57 -2.90 25.50 -8.25
C HIS A 57 -2.51 24.07 -8.53
N MET A 58 -3.29 23.42 -9.38
CA MET A 58 -3.07 22.03 -9.78
C MET A 58 -1.68 21.80 -10.39
N SER A 59 -1.12 22.80 -11.09
CA SER A 59 0.23 22.70 -11.67
C SER A 59 1.32 22.54 -10.61
N ARG A 60 1.15 23.15 -9.42
CA ARG A 60 2.15 23.08 -8.33
C ARG A 60 2.38 21.64 -7.88
N PHE A 61 1.37 20.77 -7.90
CA PHE A 61 1.55 19.35 -7.56
C PHE A 61 2.48 18.63 -8.54
N VAL A 62 2.30 18.88 -9.84
CA VAL A 62 3.12 18.27 -10.90
C VAL A 62 4.53 18.86 -10.89
N GLU A 63 4.67 20.16 -10.64
CA GLU A 63 5.97 20.82 -10.45
C GLU A 63 6.76 20.20 -9.31
N ILE A 64 6.12 19.98 -8.15
CA ILE A 64 6.73 19.30 -7.01
C ILE A 64 7.14 17.87 -7.38
N LEU A 65 6.25 17.11 -8.03
CA LEU A 65 6.58 15.74 -8.45
C LEU A 65 7.79 15.69 -9.40
N ASN A 66 7.92 16.67 -10.30
CA ASN A 66 9.02 16.82 -11.24
C ASN A 66 10.36 17.14 -10.56
N GLU A 67 10.37 17.85 -9.43
CA GLU A 67 11.62 18.12 -8.69
C GLU A 67 12.27 16.86 -8.13
N PHE A 68 11.46 15.85 -7.82
CA PHE A 68 11.94 14.58 -7.29
C PHE A 68 12.08 13.50 -8.37
N HIS A 69 12.21 13.90 -9.64
CA HIS A 69 12.31 12.98 -10.77
C HIS A 69 13.40 11.93 -10.59
N GLY A 70 13.00 10.67 -10.74
CA GLY A 70 13.87 9.50 -10.59
C GLY A 70 14.28 9.17 -9.15
N ALA A 71 14.26 10.11 -8.19
CA ALA A 71 14.79 9.89 -6.85
C ALA A 71 13.72 9.58 -5.79
N ILE A 72 12.55 9.05 -6.15
CA ILE A 72 11.51 8.76 -5.16
C ILE A 72 11.90 7.53 -4.33
N THR A 73 12.65 7.77 -3.25
CA THR A 73 12.95 6.82 -2.17
C THR A 73 12.09 7.18 -0.96
N ILE A 74 11.89 6.23 -0.03
CA ILE A 74 11.20 6.47 1.26
C ILE A 74 11.66 7.76 1.95
N ARG A 75 12.97 8.08 1.95
CA ARG A 75 13.49 9.33 2.54
C ARG A 75 12.95 10.59 1.86
N HIS A 76 12.86 10.58 0.53
CA HIS A 76 12.34 11.70 -0.25
C HIS A 76 10.81 11.82 -0.17
N PHE A 77 10.14 10.80 0.36
CA PHE A 77 8.69 10.82 0.54
C PHE A 77 8.27 11.87 1.58
N SER A 78 8.93 11.88 2.74
CA SER A 78 8.70 12.90 3.78
C SER A 78 9.12 14.30 3.33
N ASP A 79 10.23 14.42 2.61
CA ASP A 79 10.66 15.70 2.02
C ASP A 79 9.61 16.25 1.04
N MET A 80 9.01 15.38 0.22
CA MET A 80 7.98 15.75 -0.74
C MET A 80 6.70 16.22 -0.02
N LEU A 81 6.27 15.50 1.02
CA LEU A 81 5.12 15.91 1.86
C LEU A 81 5.38 17.28 2.50
N CYS A 82 6.56 17.49 3.09
CA CYS A 82 6.92 18.77 3.70
C CYS A 82 6.89 19.91 2.69
N LYS A 83 7.54 19.75 1.53
CA LYS A 83 7.51 20.74 0.44
C LYS A 83 6.10 21.00 -0.08
N MET A 84 5.24 19.98 -0.16
CA MET A 84 3.85 20.15 -0.56
C MET A 84 3.10 21.01 0.43
N LYS A 85 3.22 20.70 1.73
CA LYS A 85 2.58 21.46 2.81
C LYS A 85 2.99 22.93 2.77
N GLU A 86 4.29 23.21 2.63
CA GLU A 86 4.84 24.57 2.56
C GLU A 86 4.42 25.34 1.30
N ARG A 87 4.55 24.72 0.11
CA ARG A 87 4.27 25.42 -1.17
C ARG A 87 2.79 25.68 -1.43
N LEU A 88 1.92 24.85 -0.86
CA LEU A 88 0.48 24.96 -1.03
C LEU A 88 -0.22 25.64 0.16
N ASP A 89 0.56 26.09 1.17
CA ASP A 89 0.08 26.73 2.39
C ASP A 89 -1.09 25.96 3.05
N ALA A 90 -0.86 24.66 3.22
CA ALA A 90 -1.83 23.70 3.73
C ALA A 90 -1.47 23.24 5.15
N GLU A 91 -2.46 22.80 5.93
CA GLU A 91 -2.22 22.27 7.28
C GLU A 91 -1.82 20.77 7.23
N ALA A 92 -2.25 20.07 6.19
CA ALA A 92 -2.07 18.66 5.96
C ALA A 92 -1.75 18.37 4.49
N SER A 93 -0.80 17.46 4.26
CA SER A 93 -0.48 16.94 2.94
C SER A 93 -0.48 15.42 2.93
N HIS A 94 -0.84 14.85 1.79
CA HIS A 94 -0.91 13.42 1.58
C HIS A 94 -0.35 13.06 0.22
N LEU A 95 0.39 11.96 0.21
CA LEU A 95 1.00 11.39 -0.96
C LEU A 95 0.69 9.89 -0.97
N GLU A 96 0.28 9.40 -2.12
CA GLU A 96 0.04 8.00 -2.38
C GLU A 96 0.79 7.59 -3.62
N LEU A 97 1.56 6.50 -3.53
CA LEU A 97 2.26 5.90 -4.64
C LEU A 97 1.86 4.45 -4.75
N GLU A 98 1.21 4.07 -5.84
CA GLU A 98 0.92 2.68 -6.17
C GLU A 98 1.87 2.21 -7.27
N PHE A 99 2.60 1.12 -7.04
CA PHE A 99 3.58 0.62 -7.99
C PHE A 99 3.65 -0.92 -7.98
N PRO A 100 3.95 -1.56 -9.12
CA PRO A 100 4.27 -2.97 -9.15
C PRO A 100 5.72 -3.17 -8.67
N TYR A 101 5.90 -4.09 -7.74
CA TYR A 101 7.18 -4.58 -7.27
C TYR A 101 7.42 -5.99 -7.78
N PHE A 102 8.61 -6.29 -8.27
CA PHE A 102 8.92 -7.63 -8.75
C PHE A 102 10.12 -8.17 -7.98
N PHE A 103 9.94 -9.30 -7.32
CA PHE A 103 11.07 -10.02 -6.75
C PHE A 103 10.95 -11.51 -7.03
N ARG A 104 12.08 -12.20 -6.99
CA ARG A 104 12.13 -13.64 -7.21
C ARG A 104 11.78 -14.34 -5.91
N HIS A 105 10.57 -14.88 -5.86
CA HIS A 105 10.14 -15.75 -4.79
C HIS A 105 10.27 -17.21 -5.25
N GLY A 106 10.84 -18.06 -4.39
CA GLY A 106 10.96 -19.49 -4.65
C GLY A 106 9.80 -20.23 -4.00
N ARG A 107 8.85 -20.73 -4.78
CA ARG A 107 7.89 -21.75 -4.31
C ARG A 107 8.29 -23.10 -4.87
N HIS A 108 8.36 -24.13 -4.02
CA HIS A 108 8.67 -25.51 -4.39
C HIS A 108 9.93 -25.67 -5.30
N GLY A 109 11.02 -24.97 -4.99
CA GLY A 109 12.32 -25.14 -5.66
C GLY A 109 12.51 -24.37 -6.98
N HIS A 110 11.47 -23.76 -7.56
CA HIS A 110 11.59 -22.89 -8.73
C HIS A 110 11.49 -21.41 -8.34
N LYS A 111 12.53 -20.62 -8.67
CA LYS A 111 12.54 -19.16 -8.46
C LYS A 111 11.84 -18.47 -9.63
N THR A 112 10.60 -18.03 -9.42
CA THR A 112 9.83 -17.29 -10.43
C THR A 112 9.82 -15.81 -10.07
N LEU A 113 9.92 -14.95 -11.08
CA LEU A 113 9.72 -13.51 -10.90
C LEU A 113 8.22 -13.24 -10.78
N THR A 114 7.77 -12.86 -9.58
CA THR A 114 6.36 -12.61 -9.31
C THR A 114 6.12 -11.12 -9.15
N ARG A 115 5.00 -10.64 -9.69
CA ARG A 115 4.55 -9.25 -9.55
C ARG A 115 3.69 -9.12 -8.30
N TYR A 116 4.07 -8.20 -7.42
CA TYR A 116 3.30 -7.78 -6.26
C TYR A 116 2.84 -6.34 -6.46
N ARG A 117 1.63 -6.02 -6.01
CA ARG A 117 1.15 -4.63 -6.01
C ARG A 117 1.47 -4.04 -4.65
N CYS A 118 2.20 -2.94 -4.65
CA CYS A 118 2.57 -2.21 -3.44
C CYS A 118 1.97 -0.81 -3.50
N ARG A 119 1.58 -0.29 -2.34
CA ARG A 119 1.14 1.09 -2.19
C ARG A 119 1.82 1.70 -0.99
N MET A 120 2.50 2.81 -1.18
CA MET A 120 2.96 3.66 -0.09
C MET A 120 1.95 4.79 0.08
N HIS A 121 1.51 4.99 1.31
CA HIS A 121 0.72 6.14 1.70
C HIS A 121 1.46 6.84 2.81
N GLY A 122 1.66 8.15 2.67
CA GLY A 122 2.10 8.96 3.78
C GLY A 122 1.31 10.23 3.88
N SER A 123 1.19 10.67 5.12
CA SER A 123 0.46 11.85 5.52
C SER A 123 1.30 12.67 6.48
N LEU A 124 1.33 13.97 6.23
CA LEU A 124 1.96 14.94 7.09
C LEU A 124 0.90 15.93 7.54
N THR A 125 0.43 15.76 8.77
CA THR A 125 -0.37 16.74 9.51
C THR A 125 0.59 17.47 10.46
N ASP A 126 0.62 17.09 11.74
CA ASP A 126 1.63 17.52 12.71
C ASP A 126 2.79 16.53 12.77
N GLU A 127 2.49 15.23 12.64
CA GLU A 127 3.47 14.15 12.57
C GLU A 127 3.48 13.52 11.18
N ASN A 128 4.61 12.92 10.82
CA ASN A 128 4.77 12.22 9.56
C ASN A 128 4.40 10.75 9.75
N GLU A 129 3.21 10.38 9.28
CA GLU A 129 2.78 8.99 9.21
C GLU A 129 3.14 8.41 7.85
N LEU A 130 3.80 7.24 7.83
CA LEU A 130 4.07 6.47 6.62
C LEU A 130 3.54 5.05 6.80
N SER A 131 2.78 4.58 5.83
CA SER A 131 2.28 3.22 5.75
C SER A 131 2.66 2.58 4.41
N LEU A 132 3.02 1.31 4.48
CA LEU A 132 3.30 0.46 3.33
C LEU A 132 2.23 -0.62 3.27
N GLN A 133 1.55 -0.69 2.14
CA GLN A 133 0.59 -1.73 1.82
C GLN A 133 1.18 -2.65 0.75
N ILE A 134 1.08 -3.96 0.96
CA ILE A 134 1.42 -4.99 0.00
C ILE A 134 0.20 -5.86 -0.29
N ASN A 135 0.09 -6.29 -1.53
CA ASN A 135 -0.97 -7.18 -1.99
C ASN A 135 -0.32 -8.49 -2.47
N VAL A 136 -0.57 -9.57 -1.73
CA VAL A 136 -0.02 -10.90 -1.95
C VAL A 136 -1.14 -11.81 -2.47
N PRO A 137 -1.04 -12.35 -3.69
CA PRO A 137 -2.03 -13.28 -4.21
C PRO A 137 -1.96 -14.64 -3.48
N ILE A 138 -3.12 -15.18 -3.13
CA ILE A 138 -3.25 -16.49 -2.47
C ILE A 138 -3.59 -17.52 -3.54
N HIS A 139 -2.76 -18.56 -3.65
CA HIS A 139 -2.97 -19.65 -4.60
C HIS A 139 -3.23 -20.96 -3.87
N LEU A 140 -4.25 -21.70 -4.28
CA LEU A 140 -4.47 -23.06 -3.80
C LEU A 140 -3.66 -24.06 -4.64
N PRO A 141 -3.18 -25.16 -4.03
CA PRO A 141 -2.63 -26.28 -4.77
C PRO A 141 -3.66 -26.83 -5.74
N VAL A 142 -3.24 -27.07 -6.98
CA VAL A 142 -4.09 -27.55 -8.08
C VAL A 142 -4.71 -28.93 -7.78
N CYS A 143 -4.18 -29.68 -6.81
CA CYS A 143 -4.66 -30.99 -6.41
C CYS A 143 -5.86 -30.92 -5.43
N GLY A 144 -6.92 -30.25 -5.87
CA GLY A 144 -8.20 -30.15 -5.15
C GLY A 144 -9.34 -29.60 -6.01
N ALA A 145 -9.10 -29.39 -7.31
CA ALA A 145 -10.05 -28.77 -8.24
C ALA A 145 -11.22 -29.70 -8.61
N LYS A 146 -12.06 -30.04 -7.64
CA LYS A 146 -13.46 -30.37 -7.93
C LYS A 146 -14.24 -29.06 -7.84
N LYS A 147 -14.49 -28.48 -9.02
CA LYS A 147 -15.25 -27.24 -9.31
C LYS A 147 -14.42 -25.95 -9.26
N GLN A 148 -13.68 -25.71 -10.33
CA GLN A 148 -13.15 -24.38 -10.63
C GLN A 148 -14.28 -23.53 -11.20
N ASN A 149 -14.67 -22.50 -10.44
CA ASN A 149 -15.67 -21.50 -10.82
C ASN A 149 -15.05 -20.56 -11.88
N THR A 150 -15.74 -20.38 -13.00
CA THR A 150 -15.24 -19.80 -14.27
C THR A 150 -15.07 -18.27 -14.28
N LEU A 151 -14.96 -17.61 -13.13
CA LEU A 151 -14.97 -16.14 -13.02
C LEU A 151 -13.79 -15.56 -12.22
N SER A 152 -12.94 -16.37 -11.62
CA SER A 152 -11.70 -15.88 -10.99
C SER A 152 -10.62 -15.67 -12.04
N ALA A 153 -9.86 -14.57 -11.94
CA ALA A 153 -8.61 -14.41 -12.68
C ALA A 153 -7.79 -15.71 -12.56
N PRO A 154 -7.18 -16.20 -13.65
CA PRO A 154 -6.75 -17.58 -13.74
C PRO A 154 -5.76 -17.91 -12.60
N GLY A 155 -6.20 -18.73 -11.64
CA GLY A 155 -5.34 -19.43 -10.70
C GLY A 155 -5.16 -18.86 -9.29
N ALA A 156 -5.79 -17.75 -8.89
CA ALA A 156 -5.73 -17.25 -7.50
C ALA A 156 -7.07 -17.45 -6.77
N TRP A 157 -7.01 -17.93 -5.53
CA TRP A 157 -8.19 -18.10 -4.64
C TRP A 157 -8.59 -16.81 -3.94
N GLY A 158 -7.62 -15.92 -3.73
CA GLY A 158 -7.84 -14.68 -3.02
C GLY A 158 -6.62 -13.75 -3.05
N GLU A 159 -6.71 -12.69 -2.27
CA GLU A 159 -5.66 -11.69 -2.10
C GLU A 159 -5.55 -11.33 -0.61
N ALA A 160 -4.33 -11.39 -0.08
CA ALA A 160 -3.98 -10.84 1.22
C ALA A 160 -3.42 -9.43 1.03
N GLN A 161 -4.14 -8.43 1.51
CA GLN A 161 -3.69 -7.05 1.57
C GLN A 161 -3.17 -6.78 2.98
N VAL A 162 -1.89 -6.49 3.11
CA VAL A 162 -1.23 -6.22 4.39
C VAL A 162 -0.71 -4.79 4.38
N THR A 163 -1.24 -3.96 5.25
CA THR A 163 -0.79 -2.60 5.50
C THR A 163 0.00 -2.55 6.79
N VAL A 164 1.20 -1.98 6.78
CA VAL A 164 2.05 -1.84 7.96
C VAL A 164 2.52 -0.40 8.11
N ARG A 165 2.59 0.07 9.35
CA ARG A 165 3.33 1.27 9.76
C ARG A 165 4.64 0.80 10.38
N LEU A 166 5.74 1.36 9.89
CA LEU A 166 7.09 0.93 10.23
C LEU A 166 7.77 1.98 11.10
N VAL A 167 8.38 1.54 12.21
CA VAL A 167 9.25 2.41 13.05
C VAL A 167 10.65 2.48 12.44
N HIS A 168 11.13 1.34 11.93
CA HIS A 168 12.44 1.20 11.30
C HIS A 168 12.30 0.69 9.87
N PHE A 169 13.34 0.89 9.07
CA PHE A 169 13.35 0.40 7.70
C PHE A 169 13.20 -1.12 7.66
N TYR A 170 12.18 -1.60 6.92
CA TYR A 170 11.90 -3.01 6.69
C TYR A 170 11.78 -3.26 5.19
N TRP A 171 12.38 -4.35 4.70
CA TRP A 171 12.37 -4.67 3.26
C TRP A 171 10.99 -5.18 2.83
N ILE A 172 10.56 -4.79 1.63
CA ILE A 172 9.30 -5.27 1.04
C ILE A 172 9.40 -6.78 0.81
N GLU A 173 10.57 -7.27 0.39
CA GLU A 173 10.86 -8.68 0.17
C GLU A 173 10.65 -9.50 1.43
N ASP A 174 11.21 -9.05 2.56
CA ASP A 174 11.13 -9.76 3.83
C ASP A 174 9.67 -9.79 4.35
N LEU A 175 8.90 -8.72 4.10
CA LEU A 175 7.48 -8.67 4.44
C LEU A 175 6.66 -9.64 3.59
N VAL A 176 6.88 -9.66 2.26
CA VAL A 176 6.16 -10.56 1.37
C VAL A 176 6.56 -12.01 1.63
N GLU A 177 7.83 -12.30 1.89
CA GLU A 177 8.32 -13.65 2.21
C GLU A 177 7.69 -14.16 3.51
N LEU A 178 7.59 -13.32 4.55
CA LEU A 178 6.89 -13.66 5.79
C LEU A 178 5.42 -14.01 5.51
N VAL A 179 4.69 -13.13 4.82
CA VAL A 179 3.27 -13.35 4.53
C VAL A 179 3.06 -14.59 3.63
N SER A 180 3.88 -14.77 2.60
CA SER A 180 3.79 -15.91 1.69
C SER A 180 4.08 -17.23 2.41
N THR A 181 5.09 -17.25 3.28
CA THR A 181 5.44 -18.44 4.07
C THR A 181 4.29 -18.85 5.00
N THR A 182 3.69 -17.89 5.70
CA THR A 182 2.52 -18.16 6.55
C THR A 182 1.33 -18.69 5.73
N LEU A 183 1.06 -18.10 4.57
CA LEU A 183 0.00 -18.57 3.68
C LEU A 183 0.24 -20.00 3.19
N ASP A 184 1.48 -20.34 2.81
CA ASP A 184 1.84 -21.67 2.34
C ASP A 184 1.67 -22.72 3.45
N GLN A 185 2.07 -22.42 4.69
CA GLN A 185 1.88 -23.30 5.84
C GLN A 185 0.40 -23.59 6.13
N GLU A 186 -0.45 -22.56 6.13
CA GLU A 186 -1.89 -22.72 6.36
C GLU A 186 -2.58 -23.51 5.25
N VAL A 187 -2.12 -23.34 4.00
CA VAL A 187 -2.64 -24.05 2.84
C VAL A 187 -2.20 -25.51 2.82
N GLU A 188 -0.95 -25.83 3.14
CA GLU A 188 -0.44 -27.20 3.24
C GLU A 188 -1.05 -27.96 4.44
N GLY A 189 -1.24 -27.30 5.58
CA GLY A 189 -1.89 -27.89 6.75
C GLY A 189 -3.38 -28.23 6.55
N SER A 190 -4.00 -27.73 5.48
CA SER A 190 -5.44 -27.86 5.21
C SER A 190 -5.82 -29.05 4.31
N GLN A 191 -4.92 -29.99 4.04
CA GLN A 191 -5.17 -31.10 3.09
C GLN A 191 -6.28 -32.09 3.48
N ASP A 192 -6.77 -32.08 4.73
CA ASP A 192 -7.70 -33.13 5.21
C ASP A 192 -9.15 -32.68 5.49
N ASP A 193 -9.50 -31.39 5.44
CA ASP A 193 -10.91 -31.03 5.63
C ASP A 193 -11.34 -29.72 4.96
N SER A 194 -12.48 -29.78 4.27
CA SER A 194 -13.13 -28.67 3.52
C SER A 194 -13.48 -27.42 4.37
N VAL A 195 -13.24 -27.48 5.67
CA VAL A 195 -13.53 -26.45 6.68
C VAL A 195 -12.35 -25.47 6.88
N SER A 196 -11.14 -25.81 6.42
CA SER A 196 -9.89 -25.29 6.96
C SER A 196 -9.42 -23.93 6.42
N LEU A 197 -9.77 -23.56 5.17
CA LEU A 197 -9.35 -22.27 4.58
C LEU A 197 -10.41 -21.19 4.72
N ARG A 198 -10.62 -20.73 5.95
CA ARG A 198 -11.44 -19.55 6.23
C ARG A 198 -10.60 -18.30 6.12
N VAL A 199 -11.17 -17.25 5.50
CA VAL A 199 -10.55 -15.91 5.44
C VAL A 199 -10.13 -15.40 6.82
N ARG A 200 -10.86 -15.78 7.88
CA ARG A 200 -10.54 -15.45 9.27
C ARG A 200 -9.25 -16.12 9.76
N SER A 201 -9.10 -17.42 9.55
CA SER A 201 -7.91 -18.17 10.01
C SER A 201 -6.65 -17.64 9.33
N LEU A 202 -6.72 -17.41 8.02
CA LEU A 202 -5.62 -16.82 7.25
C LEU A 202 -5.25 -15.42 7.76
N ALA A 203 -6.24 -14.56 8.01
CA ALA A 203 -5.98 -13.23 8.55
C ALA A 203 -5.33 -13.31 9.95
N GLN A 204 -5.78 -14.24 10.80
CA GLN A 204 -5.22 -14.46 12.14
C GLN A 204 -3.78 -14.97 12.09
N ALA A 205 -3.46 -15.93 11.23
CA ALA A 205 -2.11 -16.46 11.08
C ALA A 205 -1.12 -15.38 10.60
N ILE A 206 -1.54 -14.55 9.63
CA ILE A 206 -0.74 -13.42 9.14
C ILE A 206 -0.54 -12.40 10.27
N ALA A 207 -1.60 -12.03 10.99
CA ALA A 207 -1.51 -11.09 12.10
C ALA A 207 -0.53 -11.57 13.19
N GLN A 208 -0.61 -12.84 13.60
CA GLN A 208 0.31 -13.44 14.57
C GLN A 208 1.77 -13.48 14.09
N SER A 209 1.98 -13.56 12.78
CA SER A 209 3.32 -13.52 12.19
C SER A 209 3.88 -12.10 12.19
N LEU A 210 3.04 -11.10 11.94
CA LEU A 210 3.41 -9.67 11.98
C LEU A 210 3.64 -9.15 13.40
N GLU A 211 2.90 -9.64 14.40
CA GLU A 211 3.10 -9.27 15.82
C GLU A 211 4.49 -9.62 16.36
N LYS A 212 5.16 -10.61 15.74
CA LYS A 212 6.52 -11.02 16.13
C LYS A 212 7.61 -10.09 15.59
N VAL A 213 7.28 -9.17 14.68
CA VAL A 213 8.22 -8.26 14.03
C VAL A 213 8.28 -6.97 14.81
N ALA A 214 9.40 -6.71 15.49
CA ALA A 214 9.57 -5.55 16.37
C ALA A 214 9.61 -4.20 15.61
N GLU A 215 9.88 -4.23 14.32
CA GLU A 215 9.97 -3.05 13.46
C GLU A 215 8.60 -2.46 13.05
N ILE A 216 7.51 -3.20 13.29
CA ILE A 216 6.15 -2.82 12.93
C ILE A 216 5.46 -2.22 14.17
N SER A 217 5.05 -0.96 14.10
CA SER A 217 4.27 -0.32 15.19
C SER A 217 2.79 -0.65 15.13
N TRP A 218 2.27 -0.75 13.91
CA TRP A 218 0.86 -1.02 13.64
C TRP A 218 0.70 -1.74 12.31
N PHE A 219 -0.29 -2.63 12.20
CA PHE A 219 -0.65 -3.29 10.97
C PHE A 219 -2.17 -3.45 10.80
N SER A 220 -2.61 -3.58 9.55
CA SER A 220 -3.96 -3.98 9.15
C SER A 220 -3.85 -5.05 8.07
N VAL A 221 -4.42 -6.22 8.34
CA VAL A 221 -4.44 -7.38 7.45
C VAL A 221 -5.85 -7.57 6.96
N THR A 222 -6.03 -7.48 5.65
CA THR A 222 -7.29 -7.75 4.97
C THR A 222 -7.11 -8.95 4.03
N VAL A 223 -7.77 -10.07 4.33
CA VAL A 223 -7.79 -11.24 3.45
C VAL A 223 -9.12 -11.24 2.70
N LYS A 224 -9.06 -11.33 1.36
CA LYS A 224 -10.22 -11.42 0.47
C LYS A 224 -10.19 -12.75 -0.27
N ASN A 225 -11.32 -13.46 -0.29
CA ASN A 225 -11.55 -14.65 -1.10
C ASN A 225 -12.51 -14.28 -2.24
N TYR A 226 -12.17 -14.68 -3.46
CA TYR A 226 -12.99 -14.47 -4.65
C TYR A 226 -14.00 -15.62 -4.83
N CYS A 227 -15.26 -15.40 -4.44
CA CYS A 227 -16.35 -16.33 -4.76
C CYS A 227 -17.01 -15.94 -6.10
N SER A 228 -17.92 -16.78 -6.63
CA SER A 228 -18.58 -16.53 -7.92
C SER A 228 -19.37 -15.23 -8.00
N GLU A 229 -20.08 -14.87 -6.93
CA GLU A 229 -21.04 -13.76 -6.93
C GLU A 229 -20.70 -12.65 -5.93
N PHE A 230 -19.83 -12.94 -4.97
CA PHE A 230 -19.41 -11.99 -3.93
C PHE A 230 -17.96 -12.28 -3.53
N SER A 231 -17.36 -11.39 -2.75
CA SER A 231 -16.06 -11.64 -2.12
C SER A 231 -16.24 -11.70 -0.60
N SER A 232 -15.81 -12.79 0.01
CA SER A 232 -15.72 -12.87 1.47
C SER A 232 -14.43 -12.19 1.92
N PHE A 233 -14.48 -11.40 2.99
CA PHE A 233 -13.30 -10.74 3.52
C PHE A 233 -13.25 -10.80 5.05
N ALA A 234 -12.03 -10.76 5.59
CA ALA A 234 -11.77 -10.56 7.00
C ALA A 234 -10.71 -9.49 7.16
N VAL A 235 -10.89 -8.58 8.13
CA VAL A 235 -9.94 -7.54 8.49
C VAL A 235 -9.53 -7.73 9.93
N ILE A 236 -8.22 -7.66 10.20
CA ILE A 236 -7.65 -7.61 11.54
C ILE A 236 -6.73 -6.41 11.60
N GLU A 237 -6.92 -5.56 12.59
CA GLU A 237 -6.07 -4.40 12.84
C GLU A 237 -5.44 -4.56 14.21
N SER A 238 -4.14 -4.27 14.31
CA SER A 238 -3.47 -4.20 15.60
C SER A 238 -3.93 -2.96 16.36
N THR A 239 -4.06 -3.05 17.68
CA THR A 239 -4.16 -1.86 18.53
C THR A 239 -2.86 -1.08 18.46
N ASP A 240 -2.96 0.20 18.11
CA ASP A 240 -1.80 1.08 18.03
C ASP A 240 -1.11 1.13 19.40
N SER A 241 0.17 0.77 19.45
CA SER A 241 0.97 0.81 20.68
C SER A 241 1.42 2.24 21.03
N GLY A 242 1.03 3.23 20.22
CA GLY A 242 1.23 4.66 20.49
C GLY A 242 0.09 5.29 21.29
N THR A 243 -0.01 4.99 22.59
CA THR A 243 -0.53 5.91 23.63
C THR A 243 -0.29 5.31 25.02
N ALA A 244 0.92 5.52 25.54
CA ALA A 244 1.20 5.67 26.98
C ALA A 244 2.50 6.48 27.14
#